data_AF-A0A098S3S4-F1
#
_entry.id   AF-A0A098S3S4-F1
#
_cell.length_a   1.000
_cell.length_b   1.000
_cell.length_c   1.000
_cell.angle_alpha   90.00
_cell.angle_beta   90.00
_cell.angle_gamma   90.00
#
_symmetry.space_group_name_H-M   'P 1'
#
loop_
_entity.id
_entity.type
_entity.pdbx_description
1 polymer ?
#
loop_
_entity_poly.entity_id
_entity_poly.type
_entity_poly.pdbx_seq_one_letter_code
_entity_poly.pdbx_strand_id
1 'polypeptide(L)'
;NTDTCTAAITVEDLVPPTASCEPMLALELDPSGQASLSAAEVDAGSFDNCTVADLSIDQTEFSCTDLGMQTVELTVTGNSGNTSACTTNVQITDVSKPFALCQDIEADLGPDGTLTLDGSSLDGGSLDNCGVATLTPNPSQLTCSDIGFNTVILTVADASGNFSTCVSSVSLADNTPPTAVCVPAFTIQIDPESEGPSFISATDLDSGSFDNCGIAQLSVDLFAFTCSDIGAPTPV
;
A
#
# COMPACT_ATOMS: atom_id res chain seq x y z
N ASN A 1 -53.81 7.39 82.00
CA ASN A 1 -52.72 8.36 81.75
C ASN A 1 -51.63 7.60 81.01
N THR A 2 -51.37 7.93 79.76
CA THR A 2 -50.33 7.31 78.92
C THR A 2 -49.59 8.42 78.22
N ASP A 3 -48.26 8.27 78.18
CA ASP A 3 -47.34 9.18 77.53
C ASP A 3 -46.63 8.42 76.39
N THR A 4 -46.23 9.13 75.34
CA THR A 4 -45.59 8.56 74.16
C THR A 4 -44.31 9.31 73.85
N CYS A 5 -43.23 8.55 73.64
CA CYS A 5 -41.96 9.07 73.18
C CYS A 5 -41.74 8.62 71.73
N THR A 6 -41.29 9.53 70.88
CA THR A 6 -40.83 9.25 69.52
C THR A 6 -39.34 9.54 69.42
N ALA A 7 -38.59 8.61 68.84
CA ALA A 7 -37.20 8.79 68.45
C ALA A 7 -37.09 8.71 66.93
N ALA A 8 -36.25 9.56 66.34
CA ALA A 8 -35.86 9.44 64.95
C ALA A 8 -34.65 8.49 64.84
N ILE A 9 -34.72 7.52 63.93
CA ILE A 9 -33.62 6.63 63.57
C ILE A 9 -33.24 6.95 62.13
N THR A 10 -31.96 7.19 61.87
CA THR A 10 -31.39 7.28 60.52
C THR A 10 -30.68 5.98 60.19
N VAL A 11 -30.95 5.45 59.00
CA VAL A 11 -30.26 4.27 58.46
C VAL A 11 -29.46 4.75 57.26
N GLU A 12 -28.17 4.44 57.24
CA GLU A 12 -27.24 4.79 56.17
C GLU A 12 -26.56 3.52 55.67
N ASP A 13 -26.33 3.45 54.36
CA ASP A 13 -25.51 2.41 53.75
C ASP A 13 -24.12 2.96 53.44
N LEU A 14 -23.12 2.32 54.03
CA LEU A 14 -21.70 2.70 53.97
C LEU A 14 -20.85 1.63 53.28
N VAL A 15 -21.46 0.55 52.80
CA VAL A 15 -20.76 -0.52 52.10
C VAL A 15 -20.72 -0.12 50.61
N PRO A 16 -19.53 -0.06 49.98
CA PRO A 16 -19.46 0.15 48.54
C PRO A 16 -19.94 -1.08 47.77
N PRO A 17 -20.41 -0.90 46.52
CA PRO A 17 -20.72 -2.02 45.64
C PRO A 17 -19.48 -2.87 45.36
N THR A 18 -19.70 -4.07 44.83
CA THR A 18 -18.66 -4.94 44.27
C THR A 18 -18.78 -4.93 42.75
N ALA A 19 -17.85 -4.24 42.08
CA ALA A 19 -17.75 -4.24 40.64
C ALA A 19 -17.23 -5.58 40.10
N SER A 20 -17.88 -6.11 39.08
CA SER A 20 -17.49 -7.30 38.35
C SER A 20 -17.50 -6.99 36.85
N CYS A 21 -16.37 -7.21 36.20
CA CYS A 21 -16.15 -6.87 34.79
C CYS A 21 -15.91 -8.13 33.97
N GLU A 22 -16.38 -8.12 32.71
CA GLU A 22 -15.97 -9.11 31.72
C GLU A 22 -14.45 -9.01 31.51
N PRO A 23 -13.70 -10.12 31.53
CA PRO A 23 -12.24 -10.04 31.47
C PRO A 23 -11.74 -9.57 30.10
N MET A 24 -12.48 -9.87 29.03
CA MET A 24 -12.13 -9.48 27.66
C MET A 24 -13.38 -9.39 26.77
N LEU A 25 -13.44 -8.33 25.96
CA LEU A 25 -14.44 -8.15 24.91
C LEU A 25 -13.75 -7.95 23.56
N ALA A 26 -14.48 -8.19 22.47
CA ALA A 26 -14.05 -7.89 21.12
C ALA A 26 -15.11 -7.02 20.43
N LEU A 27 -14.66 -5.93 19.81
CA LEU A 27 -15.52 -5.04 19.02
C LEU A 27 -14.94 -4.93 17.61
N GLU A 28 -15.82 -5.05 16.63
CA GLU A 28 -15.51 -4.79 15.22
C GLU A 28 -16.02 -3.39 14.87
N LEU A 29 -15.17 -2.60 14.21
CA LEU A 29 -15.58 -1.32 13.67
C LEU A 29 -16.59 -1.55 12.53
N ASP A 30 -17.60 -0.70 12.48
CA ASP A 30 -18.56 -0.65 11.37
C ASP A 30 -17.91 -0.07 10.10
N PRO A 31 -18.60 -0.08 8.94
CA PRO A 31 -18.07 0.47 7.70
C PRO A 31 -17.81 1.99 7.71
N SER A 32 -18.21 2.71 8.77
CA SER A 32 -17.85 4.11 9.00
C SER A 32 -16.60 4.28 9.87
N GLY A 33 -16.01 3.17 10.32
CA GLY A 33 -14.83 3.14 11.18
C GLY A 33 -15.15 3.42 12.65
N GLN A 34 -16.36 3.06 13.10
CA GLN A 34 -16.83 3.32 14.47
C GLN A 34 -17.41 2.06 15.15
N ALA A 35 -17.29 1.97 16.47
CA ALA A 35 -17.98 0.99 17.29
C ALA A 35 -18.35 1.59 18.65
N SER A 36 -19.45 1.13 19.23
CA SER A 36 -19.91 1.57 20.55
C SER A 36 -19.86 0.44 21.57
N LEU A 37 -19.60 0.76 22.83
CA LEU A 37 -19.66 -0.13 23.98
C LEU A 37 -20.56 0.45 25.06
N SER A 38 -21.38 -0.39 25.67
CA SER A 38 -22.22 -0.01 26.81
C SER A 38 -21.67 -0.55 28.13
N ALA A 39 -21.95 0.15 29.22
CA ALA A 39 -21.57 -0.31 30.56
C ALA A 39 -22.20 -1.67 30.92
N ALA A 40 -23.37 -1.99 30.34
CA ALA A 40 -24.03 -3.27 30.53
C ALA A 40 -23.30 -4.45 29.84
N GLU A 41 -22.57 -4.20 28.76
CA GLU A 41 -21.73 -5.23 28.11
C GLU A 41 -20.43 -5.48 28.87
N VAL A 42 -19.95 -4.48 29.61
CA VAL A 42 -18.76 -4.57 30.46
C VAL A 42 -19.08 -5.25 31.80
N ASP A 43 -20.28 -5.06 32.32
CA ASP A 43 -20.71 -5.59 33.61
C ASP A 43 -20.91 -7.12 33.59
N ALA A 44 -20.11 -7.84 34.37
CA ALA A 44 -20.20 -9.29 34.57
C ALA A 44 -21.05 -9.67 35.80
N GLY A 45 -21.97 -8.80 36.22
CA GLY A 45 -22.88 -9.03 37.34
C GLY A 45 -22.43 -8.36 38.63
N SER A 46 -22.07 -7.08 38.55
CA SER A 46 -21.82 -6.21 39.69
C SER A 46 -23.02 -6.20 40.64
N PHE A 47 -22.73 -6.12 41.94
CA PHE A 47 -23.79 -6.18 42.96
C PHE A 47 -23.46 -5.32 44.17
N ASP A 48 -24.46 -5.07 44.99
CA ASP A 48 -24.40 -4.29 46.21
C ASP A 48 -25.26 -4.97 47.29
N ASN A 49 -24.96 -4.75 48.57
CA ASN A 49 -25.78 -5.27 49.69
C ASN A 49 -27.19 -4.67 49.71
N CYS A 50 -27.35 -3.49 49.12
CA CYS A 50 -28.63 -2.87 48.84
C CYS A 50 -28.96 -3.01 47.34
N THR A 51 -28.63 -2.00 46.54
CA THR A 51 -28.94 -1.95 45.10
C THR A 51 -27.91 -1.12 44.36
N VAL A 52 -27.48 -1.60 43.21
CA VAL A 52 -26.73 -0.80 42.23
C VAL A 52 -27.69 0.23 41.63
N ALA A 53 -27.29 1.50 41.65
CA ALA A 53 -28.07 2.60 41.12
C ALA A 53 -27.64 2.98 39.70
N ASP A 54 -26.35 2.91 39.38
CA ASP A 54 -25.80 3.32 38.09
C ASP A 54 -24.56 2.52 37.69
N LEU A 55 -24.39 2.34 36.37
CA LEU A 55 -23.22 1.76 35.72
C LEU A 55 -22.74 2.74 34.65
N SER A 56 -21.46 3.10 34.70
CA SER A 56 -20.85 3.98 33.70
C SER A 56 -19.46 3.50 33.32
N ILE A 57 -19.04 3.78 32.10
CA ILE A 57 -17.70 3.47 31.60
C ILE A 57 -17.00 4.75 31.13
N ASP A 58 -15.68 4.76 31.20
CA ASP A 58 -14.83 5.90 30.82
C ASP A 58 -14.71 6.12 29.30
N GLN A 59 -14.95 5.08 28.50
CA GLN A 59 -15.01 5.15 27.04
C GLN A 59 -16.18 4.33 26.48
N THR A 60 -17.03 4.98 25.68
CA THR A 60 -18.22 4.38 25.06
C THR A 60 -18.14 4.26 23.54
N GLU A 61 -17.23 4.99 22.91
CA GLU A 61 -17.07 5.05 21.45
C GLU A 61 -15.61 4.74 21.09
N PHE A 62 -15.44 3.98 20.01
CA PHE A 62 -14.17 3.54 19.48
C PHE A 62 -14.11 3.87 17.99
N SER A 63 -12.91 4.15 17.49
CA SER A 63 -12.67 4.45 16.09
C SER A 63 -11.40 3.76 15.58
N CYS A 64 -11.01 4.05 14.34
CA CYS A 64 -9.75 3.58 13.76
C CYS A 64 -8.49 3.97 14.57
N THR A 65 -8.57 4.99 15.44
CA THR A 65 -7.45 5.34 16.34
C THR A 65 -7.30 4.39 17.52
N ASP A 66 -8.33 3.57 17.79
CA ASP A 66 -8.41 2.66 18.93
C ASP A 66 -8.14 1.20 18.55
N LEU A 67 -7.67 0.94 17.33
CA LEU A 67 -7.33 -0.41 16.86
C LEU A 67 -6.30 -1.08 17.78
N GLY A 68 -6.57 -2.34 18.14
CA GLY A 68 -5.75 -3.07 19.09
C GLY A 68 -6.43 -3.24 20.45
N MET A 69 -5.60 -3.44 21.47
CA MET A 69 -6.06 -3.66 22.84
C MET A 69 -6.27 -2.33 23.57
N GLN A 70 -7.51 -2.05 23.94
CA GLN A 70 -7.91 -0.94 24.78
C GLN A 70 -8.27 -1.44 26.20
N THR A 71 -8.22 -0.56 27.19
CA THR A 71 -8.66 -0.86 28.57
C THR A 71 -9.76 0.13 28.93
N VAL A 72 -10.90 -0.39 29.38
CA VAL A 72 -12.08 0.37 29.78
C VAL A 72 -12.34 0.15 31.26
N GLU A 73 -12.61 1.22 32.01
CA GLU A 73 -12.96 1.17 33.42
C GLU A 73 -14.48 1.28 33.60
N LEU A 74 -15.08 0.27 34.24
CA LEU A 74 -16.47 0.32 34.70
C LEU A 74 -16.51 0.89 36.12
N THR A 75 -17.28 1.97 36.29
CA THR A 75 -17.65 2.52 37.60
C THR A 75 -19.08 2.10 37.96
N VAL A 76 -19.20 1.43 39.10
CA VAL A 76 -20.47 0.98 39.68
C VAL A 76 -20.82 1.88 40.85
N THR A 77 -22.00 2.51 40.81
CA THR A 77 -22.48 3.39 41.89
C THR A 77 -23.65 2.74 42.61
N GLY A 78 -23.53 2.55 43.92
CA GLY A 78 -24.61 2.10 44.79
C GLY A 78 -25.62 3.21 45.09
N ASN A 79 -26.81 2.85 45.58
CA ASN A 79 -27.90 3.80 45.84
C ASN A 79 -27.57 4.87 46.91
N SER A 80 -26.60 4.61 47.79
CA SER A 80 -26.10 5.59 48.76
C SER A 80 -24.94 6.46 48.24
N GLY A 81 -24.59 6.33 46.97
CA GLY A 81 -23.54 7.12 46.32
C GLY A 81 -22.13 6.58 46.49
N ASN A 82 -21.96 5.44 47.19
CA ASN A 82 -20.68 4.74 47.26
C ASN A 82 -20.35 4.14 45.89
N THR A 83 -19.06 4.11 45.52
CA THR A 83 -18.62 3.60 44.21
C THR A 83 -17.56 2.51 44.33
N SER A 84 -17.50 1.66 43.31
CA SER A 84 -16.40 0.71 43.09
C SER A 84 -16.11 0.64 41.59
N ALA A 85 -14.90 0.18 41.23
CA ALA A 85 -14.50 0.08 39.83
C ALA A 85 -13.77 -1.23 39.52
N CYS A 86 -13.87 -1.66 38.28
CA CYS A 86 -13.07 -2.74 37.69
C CYS A 86 -12.75 -2.40 36.24
N THR A 87 -11.84 -3.14 35.62
CA THR A 87 -11.44 -2.91 34.23
C THR A 87 -11.72 -4.11 33.35
N THR A 88 -12.01 -3.83 32.08
CA THR A 88 -12.14 -4.79 30.98
C THR A 88 -11.13 -4.45 29.90
N ASN A 89 -10.52 -5.47 29.31
CA ASN A 89 -9.73 -5.30 28.11
C ASN A 89 -10.62 -5.48 26.87
N VAL A 90 -10.56 -4.56 25.91
CA VAL A 90 -11.38 -4.58 24.70
C VAL A 90 -10.48 -4.65 23.48
N GLN A 91 -10.58 -5.71 22.70
CA GLN A 91 -9.88 -5.84 21.42
C GLN A 91 -10.72 -5.19 20.32
N ILE A 92 -10.27 -4.06 19.79
CA ILE A 92 -10.88 -3.38 18.65
C ILE A 92 -10.23 -3.90 17.37
N THR A 93 -11.06 -4.29 16.40
CA THR A 93 -10.60 -4.82 15.11
C THR A 93 -11.31 -4.15 13.95
N ASP A 94 -10.60 -4.01 12.83
CA ASP A 94 -11.20 -3.68 11.55
C ASP A 94 -11.19 -4.92 10.67
N VAL A 95 -12.37 -5.25 10.12
CA VAL A 95 -12.61 -6.40 9.24
C VAL A 95 -13.14 -5.95 7.87
N SER A 96 -13.31 -4.64 7.68
CA SER A 96 -13.73 -4.06 6.41
C SER A 96 -12.58 -4.15 5.43
N LYS A 97 -12.88 -4.52 4.18
CA LYS A 97 -11.87 -4.56 3.13
C LYS A 97 -11.82 -3.21 2.41
N PRO A 98 -10.64 -2.78 1.95
CA PRO A 98 -10.52 -1.60 1.10
C PRO A 98 -11.36 -1.70 -0.17
N PHE A 99 -11.86 -0.58 -0.63
CA PHE A 99 -12.33 -0.40 -2.00
C PHE A 99 -11.12 -0.06 -2.89
N ALA A 100 -10.65 -1.07 -3.65
CA ALA A 100 -9.54 -0.91 -4.58
C ALA A 100 -10.01 -0.30 -5.92
N LEU A 101 -9.44 0.84 -6.30
CA LEU A 101 -9.68 1.53 -7.56
C LEU A 101 -8.36 1.75 -8.28
N CYS A 102 -8.26 1.29 -9.53
CA CYS A 102 -7.05 1.42 -10.33
C CYS A 102 -7.21 2.48 -11.42
N GLN A 103 -6.09 3.01 -11.88
CA GLN A 103 -5.98 3.81 -13.11
C GLN A 103 -4.94 3.21 -14.05
N ASP A 104 -5.12 3.42 -15.34
CA ASP A 104 -4.18 3.01 -16.39
C ASP A 104 -3.08 4.08 -16.55
N ILE A 105 -1.89 3.68 -16.99
CA ILE A 105 -0.76 4.59 -17.21
C ILE A 105 -0.04 4.33 -18.54
N GLU A 106 0.62 5.37 -19.05
CA GLU A 106 1.63 5.28 -20.11
C GLU A 106 3.00 5.58 -19.49
N ALA A 107 4.02 4.79 -19.85
CA ALA A 107 5.36 4.93 -19.29
C ALA A 107 6.45 4.52 -20.28
N ASP A 108 7.63 5.07 -20.08
CA ASP A 108 8.85 4.73 -20.82
C ASP A 108 9.80 3.89 -19.97
N LEU A 109 10.54 3.00 -20.63
CA LEU A 109 11.66 2.29 -20.00
C LEU A 109 12.80 3.25 -19.64
N GLY A 110 13.46 2.95 -18.52
CA GLY A 110 14.67 3.64 -18.12
C GLY A 110 15.87 3.27 -19.00
N PRO A 111 17.01 3.97 -18.79
CA PRO A 111 18.26 3.72 -19.55
C PRO A 111 18.86 2.32 -19.34
N ASP A 112 18.42 1.59 -18.31
CA ASP A 112 18.82 0.21 -18.04
C ASP A 112 17.87 -0.83 -18.67
N GLY A 113 16.87 -0.38 -19.43
CA GLY A 113 15.89 -1.24 -20.07
C GLY A 113 14.82 -1.75 -19.12
N THR A 114 14.64 -1.10 -17.95
CA THR A 114 13.63 -1.49 -16.96
C THR A 114 12.76 -0.32 -16.52
N LEU A 115 11.55 -0.65 -16.04
CA LEU A 115 10.64 0.26 -15.36
C LEU A 115 10.24 -0.39 -14.03
N THR A 116 10.49 0.29 -12.91
CA THR A 116 9.93 -0.11 -11.61
C THR A 116 8.61 0.63 -11.40
N LEU A 117 7.54 -0.12 -11.13
CA LEU A 117 6.21 0.42 -10.88
C LEU A 117 6.06 0.77 -9.41
N ASP A 118 5.70 2.02 -9.15
CA ASP A 118 5.18 2.43 -7.84
C ASP A 118 3.67 2.16 -7.81
N GLY A 119 3.18 1.44 -6.80
CA GLY A 119 1.76 1.16 -6.64
C GLY A 119 0.91 2.43 -6.58
N SER A 120 1.46 3.55 -6.09
CA SER A 120 0.77 4.85 -6.06
C SER A 120 0.46 5.38 -7.47
N SER A 121 1.29 5.06 -8.47
CA SER A 121 1.05 5.47 -9.86
C SER A 121 -0.14 4.76 -10.50
N LEU A 122 -0.49 3.57 -10.00
CA LEU A 122 -1.58 2.74 -10.50
C LEU A 122 -2.87 2.92 -9.70
N ASP A 123 -2.83 3.62 -8.56
CA ASP A 123 -3.98 3.84 -7.70
C ASP A 123 -4.87 4.97 -8.26
N GLY A 124 -6.13 4.64 -8.51
CA GLY A 124 -7.17 5.57 -8.98
C GLY A 124 -7.92 6.27 -7.85
N GLY A 125 -7.47 6.14 -6.60
CA GLY A 125 -8.11 6.71 -5.42
C GLY A 125 -8.82 5.66 -4.58
N SER A 126 -8.10 4.59 -4.23
CA SER A 126 -8.59 3.55 -3.33
C SER A 126 -8.87 4.10 -1.94
N LEU A 127 -9.86 3.52 -1.25
CA LEU A 127 -10.35 4.01 0.04
C LEU A 127 -10.64 2.84 0.98
N ASP A 128 -10.60 3.14 2.28
CA ASP A 128 -10.98 2.22 3.36
C ASP A 128 -11.47 3.06 4.56
N ASN A 129 -12.30 2.48 5.44
CA ASN A 129 -12.83 3.14 6.64
C ASN A 129 -11.72 3.51 7.63
N CYS A 130 -10.65 2.71 7.73
CA CYS A 130 -9.47 3.00 8.54
C CYS A 130 -8.24 3.37 7.72
N GLY A 131 -8.44 3.62 6.42
CA GLY A 131 -7.43 4.12 5.50
C GLY A 131 -6.61 3.01 4.85
N VAL A 132 -6.05 3.35 3.69
CA VAL A 132 -5.17 2.45 2.94
C VAL A 132 -3.76 2.56 3.50
N ALA A 133 -3.14 1.41 3.79
CA ALA A 133 -1.77 1.35 4.30
C ALA A 133 -0.74 1.04 3.21
N THR A 134 -1.06 0.15 2.26
CA THR A 134 -0.12 -0.27 1.22
C THR A 134 -0.76 -0.44 -0.16
N LEU A 135 0.05 -0.17 -1.19
CA LEU A 135 -0.28 -0.31 -2.61
C LEU A 135 0.83 -1.14 -3.25
N THR A 136 0.55 -2.40 -3.56
CA THR A 136 1.57 -3.35 -4.04
C THR A 136 1.24 -3.81 -5.47
N PRO A 137 1.99 -3.36 -6.49
CA PRO A 137 1.79 -3.81 -7.86
C PRO A 137 2.41 -5.18 -8.10
N ASN A 138 1.78 -5.99 -8.95
CA ASN A 138 2.32 -7.26 -9.45
C ASN A 138 1.98 -7.44 -10.95
N PRO A 139 2.98 -7.50 -11.84
CA PRO A 139 4.42 -7.34 -11.57
C PRO A 139 4.75 -5.92 -11.08
N SER A 140 5.85 -5.78 -10.32
CA SER A 140 6.36 -4.48 -9.86
C SER A 140 7.49 -3.94 -10.74
N GLN A 141 7.96 -4.72 -11.70
CA GLN A 141 9.01 -4.34 -12.65
C GLN A 141 8.64 -4.86 -14.03
N LEU A 142 8.86 -4.02 -15.04
CA LEU A 142 8.73 -4.35 -16.46
C LEU A 142 10.09 -4.11 -17.14
N THR A 143 10.32 -4.78 -18.25
CA THR A 143 11.57 -4.73 -19.01
C THR A 143 11.32 -4.57 -20.51
N CYS A 144 12.38 -4.55 -21.31
CA CYS A 144 12.28 -4.54 -22.77
C CYS A 144 11.44 -5.69 -23.37
N SER A 145 11.28 -6.84 -22.68
CA SER A 145 10.39 -7.91 -23.15
C SER A 145 8.91 -7.54 -23.08
N ASP A 146 8.60 -6.50 -22.33
CA ASP A 146 7.25 -6.13 -21.94
C ASP A 146 6.77 -4.88 -22.70
N ILE A 147 7.48 -4.44 -23.75
CA ILE A 147 7.03 -3.30 -24.57
C ILE A 147 5.63 -3.58 -25.15
N GLY A 148 4.72 -2.61 -25.02
CA GLY A 148 3.31 -2.72 -25.33
C GLY A 148 2.41 -2.67 -24.09
N PHE A 149 1.23 -3.29 -24.17
CA PHE A 149 0.26 -3.28 -23.08
C PHE A 149 0.51 -4.42 -22.08
N ASN A 150 0.67 -4.07 -20.81
CA ASN A 150 0.85 -4.99 -19.70
C ASN A 150 -0.30 -4.88 -18.71
N THR A 151 -0.76 -6.03 -18.21
CA THR A 151 -1.75 -6.07 -17.12
C THR A 151 -1.02 -6.15 -15.79
N VAL A 152 -1.28 -5.20 -14.91
CA VAL A 152 -0.71 -5.15 -13.56
C VAL A 152 -1.84 -5.25 -12.54
N ILE A 153 -1.73 -6.18 -11.60
CA ILE A 153 -2.65 -6.32 -10.48
C ILE A 153 -2.12 -5.46 -9.35
N LEU A 154 -2.91 -4.46 -8.92
CA LEU A 154 -2.61 -3.68 -7.72
C LEU A 154 -3.32 -4.33 -6.53
N THR A 155 -2.56 -4.67 -5.50
CA THR A 155 -3.09 -5.09 -4.20
C THR A 155 -3.11 -3.90 -3.25
N VAL A 156 -4.30 -3.57 -2.75
CA VAL A 156 -4.55 -2.48 -1.81
C VAL A 156 -4.86 -3.11 -0.45
N ALA A 157 -4.09 -2.77 0.57
CA ALA A 157 -4.32 -3.26 1.93
C ALA A 157 -4.38 -2.13 2.95
N ASP A 158 -5.23 -2.29 3.96
CA ASP A 158 -5.32 -1.41 5.13
C ASP A 158 -4.27 -1.77 6.21
N ALA A 159 -4.30 -1.05 7.34
CA ALA A 159 -3.39 -1.29 8.46
C ALA A 159 -3.74 -2.54 9.29
N SER A 160 -4.97 -3.05 9.15
CA SER A 160 -5.47 -4.25 9.84
C SER A 160 -5.21 -5.54 9.06
N GLY A 161 -4.68 -5.43 7.84
CA GLY A 161 -4.32 -6.55 6.98
C GLY A 161 -5.46 -7.02 6.07
N ASN A 162 -6.57 -6.29 6.01
CA ASN A 162 -7.60 -6.55 5.01
C ASN A 162 -7.12 -6.01 3.66
N PHE A 163 -7.49 -6.69 2.59
CA PHE A 163 -7.02 -6.32 1.26
C PHE A 163 -8.06 -6.61 0.17
N SER A 164 -7.92 -5.83 -0.91
CA SER A 164 -8.63 -5.96 -2.17
C SER A 164 -7.66 -5.79 -3.33
N THR A 165 -8.07 -6.17 -4.54
CA THR A 165 -7.27 -5.99 -5.75
C THR A 165 -8.05 -5.29 -6.85
N CYS A 166 -7.33 -4.55 -7.69
CA CYS A 166 -7.84 -4.02 -8.94
C CYS A 166 -6.79 -4.24 -10.06
N VAL A 167 -7.19 -3.98 -11.30
CA VAL A 167 -6.34 -4.20 -12.48
C VAL A 167 -6.07 -2.86 -13.16
N SER A 168 -4.82 -2.63 -13.52
CA SER A 168 -4.35 -1.50 -14.32
C SER A 168 -3.70 -2.00 -15.62
N SER A 169 -3.92 -1.28 -16.70
CA SER A 169 -3.21 -1.45 -17.97
C SER A 169 -2.05 -0.45 -18.07
N VAL A 170 -0.84 -0.96 -18.25
CA VAL A 170 0.37 -0.16 -18.46
C VAL A 170 0.79 -0.23 -19.92
N SER A 171 0.73 0.89 -20.64
CA SER A 171 1.28 1.03 -21.99
C SER A 171 2.76 1.42 -21.89
N LEU A 172 3.64 0.46 -22.16
CA LEU A 172 5.08 0.60 -22.03
C LEU A 172 5.74 0.83 -23.40
N ALA A 173 6.60 1.85 -23.49
CA ALA A 173 7.37 2.15 -24.69
C ALA A 173 8.87 2.22 -24.38
N ASP A 174 9.67 2.02 -25.44
CA ASP A 174 11.06 2.43 -25.45
C ASP A 174 11.23 3.63 -26.39
N ASN A 175 11.57 4.76 -25.80
CA ASN A 175 11.79 6.03 -26.49
C ASN A 175 13.24 6.51 -26.32
N THR A 176 14.13 5.67 -25.78
CA THR A 176 15.56 5.99 -25.68
C THR A 176 16.19 5.77 -27.05
N PRO A 177 16.89 6.77 -27.62
CA PRO A 177 17.58 6.57 -28.89
C PRO A 177 18.84 5.71 -28.73
N PRO A 178 19.19 4.88 -29.73
CA PRO A 178 20.43 4.11 -29.71
C PRO A 178 21.67 5.02 -29.78
N THR A 179 22.76 4.59 -29.14
CA THR A 179 24.06 5.25 -29.22
C THR A 179 24.98 4.49 -30.17
N ALA A 180 25.33 5.12 -31.29
CA ALA A 180 26.30 4.59 -32.24
C ALA A 180 27.74 4.79 -31.74
N VAL A 181 28.54 3.74 -31.76
CA VAL A 181 29.97 3.77 -31.43
C VAL A 181 30.74 3.22 -32.61
N CYS A 182 31.53 4.05 -33.29
CA CYS A 182 32.25 3.64 -34.49
C CYS A 182 33.71 3.28 -34.20
N VAL A 183 34.27 2.34 -34.98
CA VAL A 183 35.72 2.10 -34.99
C VAL A 183 36.48 3.33 -35.48
N PRO A 184 37.75 3.51 -35.08
CA PRO A 184 38.61 4.52 -35.69
C PRO A 184 38.75 4.28 -37.20
N ALA A 185 39.13 5.34 -37.93
CA ALA A 185 39.35 5.25 -39.37
C ALA A 185 40.32 4.10 -39.74
N PHE A 186 39.95 3.32 -40.76
CA PHE A 186 40.74 2.22 -41.29
C PHE A 186 40.80 2.28 -42.82
N THR A 187 41.67 1.47 -43.40
CA THR A 187 41.87 1.36 -44.85
C THR A 187 41.41 0.01 -45.36
N ILE A 188 40.63 -0.01 -46.44
CA ILE A 188 40.34 -1.22 -47.20
C ILE A 188 41.26 -1.30 -48.43
N GLN A 189 41.49 -2.52 -48.94
CA GLN A 189 42.20 -2.73 -50.20
C GLN A 189 41.19 -2.92 -51.34
N ILE A 190 41.49 -2.36 -52.50
CA ILE A 190 40.78 -2.64 -53.75
C ILE A 190 41.62 -3.64 -54.52
N ASP A 191 41.07 -4.81 -54.84
CA ASP A 191 41.76 -5.82 -55.63
C ASP A 191 41.88 -5.33 -57.08
N PRO A 192 43.11 -5.00 -57.55
CA PRO A 192 43.33 -4.45 -58.88
C PRO A 192 43.06 -5.44 -60.01
N GLU A 193 42.89 -6.73 -59.70
CA GLU A 193 42.59 -7.80 -60.68
C GLU A 193 41.08 -8.12 -60.73
N SER A 194 40.27 -7.49 -59.87
CA SER A 194 38.81 -7.64 -59.86
C SER A 194 38.12 -6.44 -60.53
N GLU A 195 37.18 -6.70 -61.45
CA GLU A 195 36.41 -5.65 -62.14
C GLU A 195 35.28 -5.04 -61.27
N GLY A 196 35.31 -5.24 -59.95
CA GLY A 196 34.20 -4.91 -59.04
C GLY A 196 34.61 -3.99 -57.89
N PRO A 197 33.64 -3.32 -57.22
CA PRO A 197 33.91 -2.53 -56.03
C PRO A 197 34.32 -3.41 -54.84
N SER A 198 35.12 -2.84 -53.93
CA SER A 198 35.29 -3.36 -52.57
C SER A 198 34.12 -2.93 -51.69
N PHE A 199 33.72 -3.77 -50.73
CA PHE A 199 32.58 -3.51 -49.87
C PHE A 199 32.95 -3.42 -48.40
N ILE A 200 32.21 -2.61 -47.66
CA ILE A 200 32.12 -2.66 -46.20
C ILE A 200 30.68 -2.92 -45.80
N SER A 201 30.48 -3.28 -44.55
CA SER A 201 29.19 -3.46 -43.91
C SER A 201 29.10 -2.58 -42.68
N ALA A 202 27.89 -2.35 -42.18
CA ALA A 202 27.71 -1.60 -40.93
C ALA A 202 28.44 -2.26 -39.75
N THR A 203 28.61 -3.59 -39.78
CA THR A 203 29.38 -4.34 -38.77
C THR A 203 30.88 -4.10 -38.85
N ASP A 204 31.42 -3.70 -40.01
CA ASP A 204 32.83 -3.31 -40.12
C ASP A 204 33.09 -1.94 -39.46
N LEU A 205 32.04 -1.14 -39.27
CA LEU A 205 32.09 0.19 -38.64
C LEU A 205 31.75 0.17 -37.16
N ASP A 206 31.01 -0.84 -36.69
CA ASP A 206 30.51 -0.91 -35.33
C ASP A 206 31.60 -1.26 -34.31
N SER A 207 31.72 -0.43 -33.28
CA SER A 207 32.63 -0.57 -32.14
C SER A 207 31.85 -0.71 -30.83
N GLY A 208 30.70 -1.39 -30.88
CA GLY A 208 29.87 -1.66 -29.71
C GLY A 208 28.78 -0.61 -29.50
N SER A 209 28.09 -0.25 -30.58
CA SER A 209 26.84 0.52 -30.50
C SER A 209 25.84 -0.19 -29.60
N PHE A 210 25.08 0.58 -28.82
CA PHE A 210 24.21 0.03 -27.80
C PHE A 210 22.94 0.84 -27.63
N ASP A 211 21.95 0.18 -27.05
CA ASP A 211 20.65 0.71 -26.71
C ASP A 211 20.12 -0.07 -25.49
N ASN A 212 19.24 0.53 -24.70
CA ASN A 212 18.66 -0.08 -23.50
C ASN A 212 17.77 -1.29 -23.83
N CYS A 213 17.13 -1.32 -25.00
CA CYS A 213 16.34 -2.45 -25.50
C CYS A 213 16.91 -3.10 -26.76
N GLY A 214 18.16 -2.78 -27.06
CA GLY A 214 18.92 -3.40 -28.13
C GLY A 214 18.73 -2.72 -29.48
N ILE A 215 19.67 -2.99 -30.37
CA ILE A 215 19.70 -2.35 -31.69
C ILE A 215 18.88 -3.18 -32.66
N ALA A 216 17.81 -2.61 -33.21
CA ALA A 216 16.98 -3.27 -34.22
C ALA A 216 17.72 -3.48 -35.55
N GLN A 217 18.53 -2.49 -35.97
CA GLN A 217 19.27 -2.54 -37.21
C GLN A 217 20.53 -1.67 -37.16
N LEU A 218 21.61 -2.17 -37.77
CA LEU A 218 22.77 -1.38 -38.15
C LEU A 218 22.72 -1.13 -39.66
N SER A 219 23.03 0.10 -40.08
CA SER A 219 23.12 0.49 -41.49
C SER A 219 24.32 1.41 -41.72
N VAL A 220 24.80 1.43 -42.96
CA VAL A 220 25.84 2.33 -43.43
C VAL A 220 25.34 2.96 -44.73
N ASP A 221 25.58 4.25 -44.92
CA ASP A 221 25.04 5.01 -46.06
C ASP A 221 25.87 4.78 -47.34
N LEU A 222 27.17 4.47 -47.18
CA LEU A 222 28.07 4.11 -48.27
C LEU A 222 28.82 2.81 -47.98
N PHE A 223 28.54 1.78 -48.79
CA PHE A 223 29.05 0.43 -48.56
C PHE A 223 29.94 -0.12 -49.68
N ALA A 224 30.14 0.61 -50.78
CA ALA A 224 30.88 0.15 -51.96
C ALA A 224 31.89 1.21 -52.43
N PHE A 225 33.12 0.79 -52.71
CA PHE A 225 34.23 1.66 -53.09
C PHE A 225 34.90 1.16 -54.36
N THR A 226 35.24 2.06 -55.26
CA THR A 226 35.92 1.79 -56.52
C THR A 226 37.26 2.53 -56.59
N CYS A 227 38.02 2.32 -57.67
CA CYS A 227 39.27 3.04 -57.88
C CYS A 227 39.13 4.58 -57.89
N SER A 228 37.92 5.13 -58.04
CA SER A 228 37.67 6.59 -57.90
C SER A 228 37.80 7.10 -56.48
N ASP A 229 37.67 6.22 -55.49
CA ASP A 229 37.59 6.59 -54.07
C ASP A 229 38.97 6.51 -53.39
N ILE A 230 40.02 6.19 -54.17
CA ILE A 230 41.41 6.16 -53.70
C ILE A 230 41.88 7.59 -53.42
N GLY A 231 42.34 7.83 -52.18
CA GLY A 231 42.97 9.09 -51.79
C GLY A 231 42.51 9.54 -50.41
N ALA A 232 41.73 10.63 -50.37
CA ALA A 232 41.27 11.20 -49.12
C ALA A 232 40.24 10.28 -48.42
N PRO A 233 40.15 10.30 -47.07
CA PRO A 233 39.13 9.56 -46.34
C PRO A 233 37.73 9.91 -46.85
N THR A 234 36.95 8.88 -47.17
CA THR A 234 35.54 9.03 -47.58
C THR A 234 34.67 8.79 -46.34
N PRO A 235 33.83 9.76 -45.92
CA PRO A 235 32.83 9.53 -44.88
C PRO A 235 31.79 8.51 -45.35
N VAL A 236 31.40 7.61 -44.45
CA VAL A 236 30.54 6.45 -44.73
C VAL A 236 29.41 6.35 -43.72
#